data_AF-A0A4Y9ZU43-F1
#
_entry.id   AF-A0A4Y9ZU43-F1
#
_cell.length_a   1.000
_cell.length_b   1.000
_cell.length_c   1.000
_cell.angle_alpha   90.00
_cell.angle_beta   90.00
_cell.angle_gamma   90.00
#
_symmetry.space_group_name_H-M   'P 1'
#
loop_
_entity.id
_entity.type
_entity.pdbx_description
1 polymer ?
#
loop_
_entity_poly.entity_id
_entity_poly.type
_entity_poly.pdbx_seq_one_letter_code
_entity_poly.pdbx_strand_id
1 'polypeptide(L)'
;MLSTPSIDAGGDGQMLKLLKLSRQPMCEPWTHKHLVREHAIMLGSAIDPSLHLTYTSHLQSYLTFCKIHDFGIEPTIDNLSFYVVFMCHHIQPRSVNQYLSGICNQLEHLYPSMHANRSSPLVSRTLAGCLKCLSSSTKHKDPLSAEQLSQLVHACTEPNHDDLLFVAIMLCTFFGLHQLGEVTQPDRAQSCNSRKIINRTSVEIGDDHLQYTLPTHKANRFFEGNTVRIARRPEDFDPHLAFTRYLCSRDARFPWSPQLWLTTAGVVPTRSWYLDRLHLHFGGNIGGHSLRSGGATFFAAEGWPDDRIQALGRWSSDAFRIYIQKNPVILQALLHARTTSA
;
A
#
# COMPACT_ATOMS: atom_id res chain seq x y z
N MET A 1 -26.35 -20.67 -48.83
CA MET A 1 -26.22 -19.29 -49.36
C MET A 1 -26.60 -18.32 -48.26
N LEU A 2 -25.73 -17.35 -48.03
CA LEU A 2 -25.83 -16.28 -47.05
C LEU A 2 -27.05 -15.37 -47.30
N SER A 3 -27.66 -14.86 -46.23
CA SER A 3 -27.75 -13.40 -46.00
C SER A 3 -28.30 -13.08 -44.61
N THR A 4 -27.42 -12.49 -43.80
CA THR A 4 -27.68 -11.83 -42.52
C THR A 4 -28.44 -10.52 -42.77
N PRO A 5 -29.50 -10.18 -42.01
CA PRO A 5 -30.08 -8.84 -42.06
C PRO A 5 -29.18 -7.84 -41.32
N SER A 6 -28.97 -6.72 -42.01
CA SER A 6 -28.20 -5.53 -41.67
C SER A 6 -28.29 -5.06 -40.22
N ILE A 7 -27.11 -4.77 -39.67
CA ILE A 7 -26.87 -3.73 -38.67
C ILE A 7 -27.42 -2.42 -39.26
N ASP A 8 -28.16 -1.64 -38.46
CA ASP A 8 -28.79 -0.32 -38.77
C ASP A 8 -30.32 -0.33 -38.69
N ALA A 9 -30.85 -0.74 -37.54
CA ALA A 9 -32.10 -0.18 -37.05
C ALA A 9 -31.73 0.75 -35.88
N GLY A 10 -31.69 2.05 -36.18
CA GLY A 10 -31.60 3.08 -35.15
C GLY A 10 -32.68 2.82 -34.11
N GLY A 11 -32.27 2.56 -32.88
CA GLY A 11 -33.19 2.47 -31.77
C GLY A 11 -33.88 3.82 -31.65
N ASP A 12 -35.16 3.86 -31.98
CA ASP A 12 -36.06 4.94 -31.64
C ASP A 12 -35.78 5.35 -30.19
N GLY A 13 -35.44 6.63 -30.00
CA GLY A 13 -35.22 7.22 -28.71
C GLY A 13 -36.50 7.17 -27.88
N GLN A 14 -36.75 6.04 -27.21
CA GLN A 14 -37.64 6.02 -26.05
C GLN A 14 -36.94 6.80 -24.93
N MET A 15 -37.15 8.12 -24.96
CA MET A 15 -36.94 8.98 -23.82
C MET A 15 -37.71 8.40 -22.64
N LEU A 16 -36.97 7.87 -21.65
CA LEU A 16 -37.49 7.78 -20.29
C LEU A 16 -37.92 9.20 -19.89
N LYS A 17 -39.23 9.47 -19.89
CA LYS A 17 -39.80 10.68 -19.29
C LYS A 17 -39.59 10.60 -17.78
N LEU A 18 -38.37 10.92 -17.34
CA LEU A 18 -38.05 11.13 -15.94
C LEU A 18 -38.91 12.29 -15.43
N LEU A 19 -39.55 12.07 -14.29
CA LEU A 19 -40.32 13.09 -13.57
C LEU A 19 -39.49 14.37 -13.48
N LYS A 20 -40.10 15.53 -13.79
CA LYS A 20 -39.51 16.89 -13.84
C LYS A 20 -38.87 17.39 -12.53
N LEU A 21 -38.70 16.53 -11.53
CA LEU A 21 -38.06 16.82 -10.24
C LEU A 21 -36.57 16.47 -10.23
N SER A 22 -36.06 15.80 -11.27
CA SER A 22 -34.63 15.46 -11.38
C SER A 22 -33.81 16.68 -11.80
N ARG A 23 -32.82 17.08 -10.97
CA ARG A 23 -31.78 18.07 -11.30
C ARG A 23 -30.62 17.48 -12.12
N GLN A 24 -30.78 16.28 -12.68
CA GLN A 24 -29.71 15.67 -13.45
C GLN A 24 -29.49 16.46 -14.75
N PRO A 25 -28.24 16.77 -15.12
CA PRO A 25 -27.94 17.39 -16.40
C PRO A 25 -28.45 16.49 -17.55
N MET A 26 -28.81 17.09 -18.68
CA MET A 26 -29.19 16.28 -19.85
C MET A 26 -27.99 15.43 -20.27
N CYS A 27 -28.15 14.11 -20.22
CA CYS A 27 -27.15 13.15 -20.65
C CYS A 27 -27.62 12.51 -21.95
N GLU A 28 -26.83 12.66 -23.00
CA GLU A 28 -27.04 11.93 -24.24
C GLU A 28 -26.93 10.41 -24.00
N PRO A 29 -27.84 9.58 -24.53
CA PRO A 29 -27.80 8.15 -24.33
C PRO A 29 -26.55 7.55 -25.01
N TRP A 30 -25.79 6.78 -24.24
CA TRP A 30 -24.65 6.03 -24.77
C TRP A 30 -25.10 4.78 -25.50
N THR A 31 -24.42 4.45 -26.59
CA THR A 31 -24.63 3.17 -27.27
C THR A 31 -24.21 2.00 -26.36
N HIS A 32 -24.80 0.82 -26.57
CA HIS A 32 -24.43 -0.37 -25.80
C HIS A 32 -22.92 -0.68 -25.89
N LYS A 33 -22.31 -0.51 -27.07
CA LYS A 33 -20.86 -0.69 -27.26
C LYS A 33 -20.05 0.29 -26.41
N HIS A 34 -20.51 1.55 -26.31
CA HIS A 34 -19.86 2.57 -25.50
C HIS A 34 -19.99 2.24 -24.01
N LEU A 35 -21.17 1.84 -23.54
CA LEU A 35 -21.38 1.38 -22.17
C LEU A 35 -20.44 0.22 -21.78
N VAL A 36 -20.35 -0.82 -22.62
CA VAL A 36 -19.45 -1.97 -22.38
C VAL A 36 -17.99 -1.53 -22.32
N ARG A 37 -17.57 -0.62 -23.23
CA ARG A 37 -16.20 -0.10 -23.26
C ARG A 37 -15.86 0.70 -22.01
N GLU A 38 -16.67 1.69 -21.66
CA GLU A 38 -16.41 2.51 -20.46
C GLU A 38 -16.45 1.67 -19.19
N HIS A 39 -17.40 0.75 -19.09
CA HIS A 39 -17.47 -0.18 -17.97
C HIS A 39 -16.19 -1.01 -17.84
N ALA A 40 -15.66 -1.54 -18.95
CA ALA A 40 -14.40 -2.29 -18.95
C ALA A 40 -13.20 -1.41 -18.54
N ILE A 41 -13.13 -0.17 -19.02
CA ILE A 41 -12.06 0.79 -18.65
C ILE A 41 -12.14 1.13 -17.16
N MET A 42 -13.33 1.38 -16.62
CA MET A 42 -13.54 1.69 -15.21
C MET A 42 -13.21 0.50 -14.31
N LEU A 43 -13.62 -0.72 -14.69
CA LEU A 43 -13.27 -1.94 -13.96
C LEU A 43 -11.76 -2.18 -13.96
N GLY A 44 -11.09 -2.01 -15.11
CA GLY A 44 -9.63 -2.11 -15.19
C GLY A 44 -8.91 -1.07 -14.35
N SER A 45 -9.46 0.14 -14.26
CA SER A 45 -8.90 1.24 -13.47
C SER A 45 -9.12 1.10 -11.96
N ALA A 46 -10.06 0.25 -11.54
CA ALA A 46 -10.38 0.02 -10.13
C ALA A 46 -9.33 -0.83 -9.38
N ILE A 47 -8.44 -1.50 -10.12
CA ILE A 47 -7.40 -2.37 -9.56
C ILE A 47 -6.05 -1.72 -9.79
N ASP A 48 -5.24 -1.61 -8.73
CA ASP A 48 -3.88 -1.10 -8.85
C ASP A 48 -3.00 -2.07 -9.68
N PRO A 49 -2.07 -1.58 -10.54
CA PRO A 49 -1.23 -2.45 -11.36
C PRO A 49 -0.48 -3.53 -10.57
N SER A 50 -0.02 -3.20 -9.36
CA SER A 50 0.67 -4.17 -8.48
C SER A 50 -0.26 -5.29 -7.98
N LEU A 51 -1.54 -4.98 -7.75
CA LEU A 51 -2.55 -5.96 -7.37
C LEU A 51 -2.94 -6.85 -8.54
N HIS A 52 -3.01 -6.30 -9.76
CA HIS A 52 -3.28 -7.10 -10.95
C HIS A 52 -2.25 -8.22 -11.13
N LEU A 53 -0.96 -7.90 -11.05
CA LEU A 53 0.12 -8.90 -11.12
C LEU A 53 0.03 -9.96 -10.01
N THR A 54 -0.32 -9.51 -8.79
CA THR A 54 -0.50 -10.40 -7.64
C THR A 54 -1.65 -11.37 -7.90
N TYR A 55 -2.79 -10.89 -8.40
CA TYR A 55 -3.96 -11.71 -8.68
C TYR A 55 -3.73 -12.66 -9.86
N THR A 56 -3.03 -12.23 -10.91
CA THR A 56 -2.59 -13.13 -11.97
C THR A 56 -1.71 -14.26 -11.43
N SER A 57 -0.79 -13.97 -10.51
CA SER A 57 0.03 -15.00 -9.85
C SER A 57 -0.82 -15.95 -9.00
N HIS A 58 -1.83 -15.45 -8.28
CA HIS A 58 -2.76 -16.29 -7.54
C HIS A 58 -3.56 -17.22 -8.46
N LEU A 59 -4.06 -16.72 -9.58
CA LEU A 59 -4.75 -17.53 -10.59
C LEU A 59 -3.82 -18.60 -11.15
N GLN A 60 -2.59 -18.26 -11.53
CA GLN A 60 -1.63 -19.24 -12.03
C GLN A 60 -1.34 -20.34 -11.01
N SER A 61 -1.27 -20.01 -9.71
CA SER A 61 -1.13 -21.01 -8.65
C SER A 61 -2.31 -21.98 -8.61
N TYR A 62 -3.54 -21.48 -8.74
CA TYR A 62 -4.74 -22.31 -8.79
C TYR A 62 -4.82 -23.18 -10.06
N LEU A 63 -4.53 -22.62 -11.24
CA LEU A 63 -4.48 -23.38 -12.49
C LEU A 63 -3.42 -24.48 -12.45
N THR A 64 -2.28 -24.21 -11.82
CA THR A 64 -1.23 -25.22 -11.61
C THR A 64 -1.72 -26.35 -10.72
N PHE A 65 -2.41 -26.02 -9.62
CA PHE A 65 -3.06 -27.01 -8.76
C PHE A 65 -4.07 -27.86 -9.55
N CYS A 66 -4.98 -27.24 -10.31
CA CYS A 66 -5.94 -27.96 -11.14
C CYS A 66 -5.24 -28.92 -12.11
N LYS A 67 -4.17 -28.47 -12.76
CA LYS A 67 -3.40 -29.28 -13.71
C LYS A 67 -2.71 -30.47 -13.06
N ILE A 68 -2.10 -30.30 -11.88
CA ILE A 68 -1.34 -31.37 -11.20
C ILE A 68 -2.28 -32.44 -10.63
N HIS A 69 -3.50 -32.06 -10.25
CA HIS A 69 -4.48 -32.95 -9.64
C HIS A 69 -5.60 -33.40 -10.60
N ASP A 70 -5.50 -33.07 -11.88
CA ASP A 70 -6.49 -33.37 -12.91
C ASP A 70 -7.92 -32.88 -12.55
N PHE A 71 -7.99 -31.69 -11.92
CA PHE A 71 -9.26 -31.03 -11.63
C PHE A 71 -9.67 -30.09 -12.75
N GLY A 72 -10.99 -29.95 -12.92
CA GLY A 72 -11.56 -28.87 -13.73
C GLY A 72 -11.16 -27.49 -13.21
N ILE A 73 -11.07 -26.52 -14.13
CA ILE A 73 -10.71 -25.13 -13.80
C ILE A 73 -11.82 -24.42 -13.01
N GLU A 74 -13.05 -24.92 -13.08
CA GLU A 74 -14.17 -24.32 -12.34
C GLU A 74 -13.89 -24.32 -10.82
N PRO A 75 -13.98 -23.14 -10.15
CA PRO A 75 -13.76 -23.01 -8.73
C PRO A 75 -14.99 -23.45 -7.93
N THR A 76 -15.21 -24.77 -7.89
CA THR A 76 -16.25 -25.38 -7.06
C THR A 76 -15.89 -25.27 -5.57
N ILE A 77 -16.89 -25.45 -4.70
CA ILE A 77 -16.69 -25.45 -3.25
C ILE A 77 -15.61 -26.47 -2.83
N ASP A 78 -15.66 -27.67 -3.40
CA ASP A 78 -14.70 -28.74 -3.10
C ASP A 78 -13.30 -28.41 -3.63
N ASN A 79 -13.18 -27.97 -4.89
CA ASN A 79 -11.89 -27.59 -5.49
C ASN A 79 -11.19 -26.49 -4.68
N LEU A 80 -11.93 -25.46 -4.29
CA LEU A 80 -11.41 -24.39 -3.44
C LEU A 80 -11.00 -24.91 -2.06
N SER A 81 -11.76 -25.83 -1.47
CA SER A 81 -11.42 -26.41 -0.17
C SER A 81 -10.14 -27.26 -0.24
N PHE A 82 -9.98 -28.07 -1.29
CA PHE A 82 -8.77 -28.86 -1.52
C PHE A 82 -7.56 -27.99 -1.82
N TYR A 83 -7.76 -26.94 -2.63
CA TYR A 83 -6.72 -25.94 -2.90
C TYR A 83 -6.24 -25.27 -1.61
N VAL A 84 -7.15 -24.92 -0.68
CA VAL A 84 -6.79 -24.36 0.62
C VAL A 84 -5.89 -25.31 1.40
N VAL A 85 -6.28 -26.59 1.52
CA VAL A 85 -5.47 -27.59 2.24
C VAL A 85 -4.10 -27.72 1.59
N PHE A 86 -4.05 -27.93 0.28
CA PHE A 86 -2.81 -28.08 -0.48
C PHE A 86 -1.88 -26.89 -0.26
N MET A 87 -2.36 -25.66 -0.50
CA MET A 87 -1.53 -24.47 -0.39
C MET A 87 -1.09 -24.17 1.05
N CYS A 88 -1.90 -24.47 2.06
CA CYS A 88 -1.51 -24.26 3.46
C CYS A 88 -0.33 -25.13 3.90
N HIS A 89 0.00 -26.21 3.18
CA HIS A 89 1.22 -26.99 3.43
C HIS A 89 2.46 -26.38 2.78
N HIS A 90 2.29 -25.47 1.81
CA HIS A 90 3.38 -24.85 1.07
C HIS A 90 3.61 -23.38 1.46
N ILE A 91 2.58 -22.68 1.93
CA ILE A 91 2.63 -21.28 2.35
C ILE A 91 1.83 -21.04 3.63
N GLN A 92 2.04 -19.89 4.27
CA GLN A 92 1.29 -19.52 5.48
C GLN A 92 -0.22 -19.49 5.20
N PRO A 93 -1.07 -20.12 6.03
CA PRO A 93 -2.52 -20.14 5.83
C PRO A 93 -3.14 -18.73 5.71
N ARG A 94 -2.57 -17.74 6.40
CA ARG A 94 -3.00 -16.33 6.30
C ARG A 94 -2.83 -15.77 4.87
N SER A 95 -1.82 -16.21 4.14
CA SER A 95 -1.60 -15.82 2.75
C SER A 95 -2.59 -16.49 1.81
N VAL A 96 -3.00 -17.74 2.08
CA VAL A 96 -3.97 -18.47 1.23
C VAL A 96 -5.29 -17.72 1.09
N ASN A 97 -5.76 -17.01 2.13
CA ASN A 97 -6.95 -16.18 2.02
C ASN A 97 -6.81 -15.03 0.99
N GLN A 98 -5.60 -14.48 0.83
CA GLN A 98 -5.32 -13.48 -0.20
C GLN A 98 -5.30 -14.12 -1.59
N TYR A 99 -4.80 -15.36 -1.70
CA TYR A 99 -4.85 -16.14 -2.95
C TYR A 99 -6.29 -16.35 -3.38
N LEU A 100 -7.16 -16.82 -2.48
CA LEU A 100 -8.59 -16.97 -2.76
C LEU A 100 -9.24 -15.65 -3.23
N SER A 101 -8.81 -14.50 -2.69
CA SER A 101 -9.30 -13.20 -3.14
C SER A 101 -8.88 -12.86 -4.56
N GLY A 102 -7.62 -13.12 -4.92
CA GLY A 102 -7.13 -12.87 -6.27
C GLY A 102 -7.72 -13.82 -7.30
N ILE A 103 -7.83 -15.11 -6.95
CA ILE A 103 -8.49 -16.12 -7.80
C ILE A 103 -9.94 -15.69 -8.03
N CYS A 104 -10.67 -15.30 -6.97
CA CYS A 104 -12.03 -14.80 -7.06
C CYS A 104 -12.17 -13.64 -8.04
N ASN A 105 -11.32 -12.62 -7.87
CA ASN A 105 -11.36 -11.44 -8.72
C ASN A 105 -11.09 -11.77 -10.20
N GLN A 106 -10.18 -12.69 -10.50
CA GLN A 106 -9.81 -13.02 -11.87
C GLN A 106 -10.85 -13.89 -12.58
N LEU A 107 -11.53 -14.79 -11.85
CA LEU A 107 -12.42 -15.79 -12.43
C LEU A 107 -13.91 -15.45 -12.31
N GLU A 108 -14.29 -14.43 -11.53
CA GLU A 108 -15.70 -14.03 -11.32
C GLU A 108 -16.47 -13.78 -12.62
N HIS A 109 -15.83 -13.17 -13.63
CA HIS A 109 -16.47 -12.88 -14.92
C HIS A 109 -16.83 -14.15 -15.72
N LEU A 110 -16.16 -15.28 -15.45
CA LEU A 110 -16.43 -16.59 -16.06
C LEU A 110 -17.32 -17.45 -15.17
N TYR A 111 -17.20 -17.30 -13.85
CA TYR A 111 -17.89 -18.11 -12.85
C TYR A 111 -18.58 -17.22 -11.80
N PRO A 112 -19.82 -16.74 -12.07
CA PRO A 112 -20.51 -15.79 -11.19
C PRO A 112 -20.78 -16.33 -9.77
N SER A 113 -20.87 -17.64 -9.60
CA SER A 113 -21.08 -18.31 -8.31
C SER A 113 -19.84 -18.29 -7.40
N MET A 114 -18.69 -17.83 -7.90
CA MET A 114 -17.40 -17.97 -7.23
C MET A 114 -17.33 -17.26 -5.87
N HIS A 115 -17.94 -16.08 -5.73
CA HIS A 115 -17.99 -15.38 -4.44
C HIS A 115 -18.76 -16.19 -3.39
N ALA A 116 -19.87 -16.81 -3.80
CA ALA A 116 -20.66 -17.68 -2.94
C ALA A 116 -19.88 -18.97 -2.60
N ASN A 117 -19.21 -19.59 -3.59
CA ASN A 117 -18.41 -20.79 -3.37
C ASN A 117 -17.24 -20.54 -2.41
N ARG A 118 -16.51 -19.44 -2.61
CA ARG A 118 -15.41 -19.01 -1.74
C ARG A 118 -15.89 -18.78 -0.30
N SER A 119 -17.05 -18.14 -0.14
CA SER A 119 -17.61 -17.80 1.17
C SER A 119 -18.37 -18.96 1.82
N SER A 120 -18.38 -20.13 1.20
CA SER A 120 -19.10 -21.30 1.72
C SER A 120 -18.57 -21.74 3.10
N PRO A 121 -19.42 -22.38 3.93
CA PRO A 121 -19.00 -22.90 5.22
C PRO A 121 -17.87 -23.93 5.11
N LEU A 122 -17.82 -24.72 4.03
CA LEU A 122 -16.76 -25.72 3.84
C LEU A 122 -15.40 -25.05 3.68
N VAL A 123 -15.25 -24.14 2.71
CA VAL A 123 -13.98 -23.43 2.45
C VAL A 123 -13.53 -22.65 3.70
N SER A 124 -14.48 -21.97 4.37
CA SER A 124 -14.18 -21.20 5.58
C SER A 124 -13.71 -22.07 6.74
N ARG A 125 -14.36 -23.22 6.98
CA ARG A 125 -13.97 -24.17 8.03
C ARG A 125 -12.64 -24.84 7.72
N THR A 126 -12.39 -25.18 6.46
CA THR A 126 -11.11 -25.74 6.02
C THR A 126 -9.97 -24.77 6.27
N LEU A 127 -10.13 -23.51 5.87
CA LEU A 127 -9.14 -22.46 6.15
C LEU A 127 -8.93 -22.25 7.65
N ALA A 128 -10.00 -22.26 8.45
CA ALA A 128 -9.91 -22.16 9.90
C ALA A 128 -9.17 -23.35 10.53
N GLY A 129 -9.37 -24.57 10.01
CA GLY A 129 -8.62 -25.76 10.39
C GLY A 129 -7.14 -25.62 10.09
N CYS A 130 -6.79 -25.22 8.86
CA CYS A 130 -5.40 -24.96 8.47
C CYS A 130 -4.76 -23.86 9.32
N LEU A 131 -5.49 -22.79 9.63
CA LEU A 131 -5.00 -21.73 10.52
C LEU A 131 -4.67 -22.27 11.91
N LYS A 132 -5.45 -23.19 12.47
CA LYS A 132 -5.18 -23.79 13.78
C LYS A 132 -4.01 -24.76 13.77
N CYS A 133 -3.88 -25.57 12.73
CA CYS A 133 -2.91 -26.65 12.68
C CYS A 133 -1.54 -26.24 12.12
N LEU A 134 -1.50 -25.27 11.19
CA LEU A 134 -0.33 -24.97 10.36
C LEU A 134 0.18 -23.54 10.49
N SER A 135 -0.54 -22.64 11.18
CA SER A 135 -0.04 -21.27 11.37
C SER A 135 1.19 -21.26 12.26
N SER A 136 2.16 -20.45 11.89
CA SER A 136 3.27 -20.09 12.76
C SER A 136 3.19 -18.62 13.19
N SER A 137 3.91 -18.27 14.24
CA SER A 137 3.98 -16.88 14.70
C SER A 137 4.57 -15.98 13.63
N THR A 138 3.97 -14.81 13.45
CA THR A 138 4.47 -13.80 12.50
C THR A 138 5.75 -13.19 13.03
N LYS A 139 6.86 -13.38 12.30
CA LYS A 139 8.14 -12.73 12.63
C LYS A 139 8.08 -11.27 12.18
N HIS A 140 7.95 -10.35 13.13
CA HIS A 140 7.98 -8.92 12.85
C HIS A 140 9.42 -8.45 12.64
N LYS A 141 9.59 -7.38 11.85
CA LYS A 141 10.86 -6.67 11.75
C LYS A 141 11.08 -5.83 12.99
N ASP A 142 12.32 -5.74 13.43
CA ASP A 142 12.69 -4.98 14.63
C ASP A 142 12.49 -3.48 14.35
N PRO A 143 12.04 -2.69 15.34
CA PRO A 143 11.82 -1.27 15.17
C PRO A 143 13.18 -0.55 15.16
N LEU A 144 13.34 0.41 14.25
CA LEU A 144 14.50 1.30 14.30
C LEU A 144 14.32 2.32 15.42
N SER A 145 15.37 2.57 16.20
CA SER A 145 15.37 3.57 17.28
C SER A 145 15.80 4.94 16.78
N ALA A 146 15.45 5.98 17.54
CA ALA A 146 15.93 7.33 17.29
C ALA A 146 17.46 7.44 17.46
N GLU A 147 18.06 6.70 18.40
CA GLU A 147 19.51 6.71 18.58
C GLU A 147 20.24 6.15 17.34
N GLN A 148 19.72 5.08 16.75
CA GLN A 148 20.25 4.51 15.50
C GLN A 148 20.15 5.49 14.33
N LEU A 149 19.10 6.30 14.27
CA LEU A 149 18.97 7.34 13.24
C LEU A 149 19.96 8.48 13.47
N SER A 150 20.14 8.91 14.72
CA SER A 150 21.16 9.89 15.07
C SER A 150 22.57 9.42 14.67
N GLN A 151 22.91 8.16 14.97
CA GLN A 151 24.19 7.57 14.57
C GLN A 151 24.38 7.56 13.05
N LEU A 152 23.33 7.25 12.28
CA LEU A 152 23.36 7.30 10.81
C LEU A 152 23.66 8.72 10.32
N VAL A 153 22.96 9.74 10.84
CA VAL A 153 23.15 11.13 10.42
C VAL A 153 24.57 11.60 10.71
N HIS A 154 25.13 11.26 11.88
CA HIS A 154 26.51 11.61 12.25
C HIS A 154 27.56 10.88 11.43
N ALA A 155 27.30 9.64 11.01
CA ALA A 155 28.22 8.88 10.16
C ALA A 155 28.34 9.48 8.74
N CYS A 156 27.34 10.25 8.29
CA CYS A 156 27.33 10.92 6.99
C CYS A 156 28.00 12.31 7.06
N THR A 157 29.34 12.35 7.18
CA THR A 157 30.11 13.61 7.28
C THR A 157 30.15 14.42 5.98
N GLU A 158 30.33 13.76 4.84
CA GLU A 158 30.38 14.36 3.50
C GLU A 158 29.39 13.68 2.55
N PRO A 159 28.08 13.90 2.72
CA PRO A 159 27.08 13.15 1.98
C PRO A 159 27.03 13.57 0.51
N ASN A 160 27.07 12.59 -0.39
CA ASN A 160 26.71 12.82 -1.79
C ASN A 160 25.18 12.99 -1.92
N HIS A 161 24.71 13.25 -3.14
CA HIS A 161 23.28 13.47 -3.38
C HIS A 161 22.39 12.29 -2.97
N ASP A 162 22.82 11.06 -3.23
CA ASP A 162 22.06 9.86 -2.84
C ASP A 162 22.08 9.63 -1.33
N ASP A 163 23.14 10.04 -0.63
CA ASP A 163 23.21 9.95 0.83
C ASP A 163 22.27 10.99 1.47
N LEU A 164 22.23 12.21 0.93
CA LEU A 164 21.25 13.23 1.31
C LEU A 164 19.82 12.74 1.09
N LEU A 165 19.56 12.14 -0.08
CA LEU A 165 18.26 11.52 -0.39
C LEU A 165 17.91 10.44 0.62
N PHE A 166 18.84 9.52 0.89
CA PHE A 166 18.61 8.40 1.79
C PHE A 166 18.29 8.88 3.20
N VAL A 167 19.09 9.78 3.76
CA VAL A 167 18.86 10.36 5.10
C VAL A 167 17.52 11.12 5.16
N ALA A 168 17.21 11.93 4.15
CA ALA A 168 15.93 12.63 4.08
C ALA A 168 14.75 11.66 4.07
N ILE A 169 14.79 10.60 3.25
CA ILE A 169 13.75 9.57 3.21
C ILE A 169 13.65 8.84 4.56
N MET A 170 14.77 8.47 5.18
CA MET A 170 14.80 7.78 6.47
C MET A 170 14.08 8.59 7.55
N LEU A 171 14.43 9.87 7.71
CA LEU A 171 13.85 10.75 8.73
C LEU A 171 12.39 11.10 8.41
N CYS A 172 12.05 11.41 7.16
CA CYS A 172 10.67 11.64 6.76
C CYS A 172 9.82 10.38 6.98
N THR A 173 10.34 9.19 6.70
CA THR A 173 9.63 7.93 6.92
C THR A 173 9.41 7.65 8.39
N PHE A 174 10.40 7.93 9.24
CA PHE A 174 10.29 7.77 10.68
C PHE A 174 9.27 8.72 11.30
N PHE A 175 9.43 10.04 11.06
CA PHE A 175 8.59 11.05 11.71
C PHE A 175 7.24 11.25 11.03
N GLY A 176 7.13 11.00 9.72
CA GLY A 176 5.87 11.01 8.98
C GLY A 176 5.12 9.66 8.99
N LEU A 177 5.69 8.66 9.69
CA LEU A 177 5.20 7.28 9.77
C LEU A 177 4.88 6.67 8.40
N HIS A 178 5.72 6.93 7.39
CA HIS A 178 5.47 6.43 6.04
C HIS A 178 5.56 4.92 5.94
N GLN A 179 4.77 4.36 5.03
CA GLN A 179 5.08 3.04 4.50
C GLN A 179 6.18 3.18 3.46
N LEU A 180 7.09 2.20 3.37
CA LEU A 180 8.17 2.26 2.39
C LEU A 180 7.68 2.51 0.95
N GLY A 181 6.56 1.90 0.56
CA GLY A 181 5.97 2.07 -0.77
C GLY A 181 5.35 3.46 -1.03
N GLU A 182 5.30 4.35 -0.04
CA GLU A 182 4.88 5.75 -0.22
C GLU A 182 6.05 6.65 -0.64
N VAL A 183 7.28 6.26 -0.30
CA VAL A 183 8.52 7.05 -0.53
C VAL A 183 9.47 6.40 -1.54
N THR A 184 9.13 5.21 -2.04
CA THR A 184 9.87 4.49 -3.07
C THR A 184 8.92 4.01 -4.16
N GLN A 185 9.47 3.60 -5.31
CA GLN A 185 8.70 2.89 -6.33
C GLN A 185 8.97 1.38 -6.34
N PRO A 186 8.05 0.57 -6.90
CA PRO A 186 8.31 -0.86 -7.13
C PRO A 186 9.51 -1.10 -8.04
N ASP A 187 10.22 -2.20 -7.82
CA ASP A 187 11.36 -2.60 -8.67
C ASP A 187 10.91 -3.05 -10.07
N ARG A 188 9.71 -3.62 -10.17
CA ARG A 188 9.13 -4.06 -11.45
C ARG A 188 8.39 -2.90 -12.11
N ALA A 189 8.83 -2.53 -13.32
CA ALA A 189 8.25 -1.43 -14.10
C ALA A 189 6.71 -1.55 -14.28
N GLN A 190 6.19 -2.77 -14.46
CA GLN A 190 4.75 -3.03 -14.63
C GLN A 190 3.92 -2.71 -13.38
N SER A 191 4.56 -2.67 -12.19
CA SER A 191 3.90 -2.29 -10.94
C SER A 191 3.97 -0.80 -10.66
N CYS A 192 4.77 -0.04 -11.42
CA CYS A 192 4.96 1.39 -11.21
C CYS A 192 3.68 2.16 -11.58
N ASN A 193 3.34 3.16 -10.77
CA ASN A 193 2.18 4.02 -10.99
C ASN A 193 2.58 5.46 -10.70
N SER A 194 2.67 6.29 -11.74
CA SER A 194 3.11 7.68 -11.63
C SER A 194 2.19 8.52 -10.73
N ARG A 195 0.90 8.16 -10.63
CA ARG A 195 -0.07 8.82 -9.74
C ARG A 195 0.22 8.65 -8.26
N LYS A 196 1.11 7.72 -7.89
CA LYS A 196 1.54 7.49 -6.50
C LYS A 196 2.79 8.28 -6.11
N ILE A 197 3.44 8.94 -7.07
CA ILE A 197 4.69 9.66 -6.83
C ILE A 197 4.41 11.02 -6.19
N ILE A 198 5.07 11.29 -5.07
CA ILE A 198 4.98 12.60 -4.39
C ILE A 198 5.59 13.68 -5.29
N ASN A 199 4.82 14.75 -5.51
CA ASN A 199 5.24 15.87 -6.35
C ASN A 199 6.05 16.90 -5.56
N ARG A 200 7.17 17.34 -6.13
CA ARG A 200 8.01 18.44 -5.63
C ARG A 200 7.22 19.74 -5.46
N THR A 201 6.25 20.01 -6.33
CA THR A 201 5.40 21.21 -6.28
C THR A 201 4.43 21.22 -5.10
N SER A 202 4.20 20.08 -4.45
CA SER A 202 3.37 20.01 -3.24
C SER A 202 4.14 20.30 -1.95
N VAL A 203 5.47 20.47 -2.03
CA VAL A 203 6.33 20.69 -0.87
C VAL A 203 6.26 22.14 -0.43
N GLU A 204 6.01 22.34 0.85
CA GLU A 204 6.11 23.63 1.52
C GLU A 204 7.06 23.52 2.73
N ILE A 205 7.94 24.50 2.88
CA ILE A 205 8.89 24.59 4.00
C ILE A 205 8.49 25.81 4.83
N GLY A 206 8.09 25.57 6.08
CA GLY A 206 7.91 26.61 7.09
C GLY A 206 9.13 26.70 8.02
N ASP A 207 9.08 27.64 8.96
CA ASP A 207 10.16 27.87 9.92
C ASP A 207 10.33 26.71 10.92
N ASP A 208 9.23 26.04 11.26
CA ASP A 208 9.12 24.99 12.28
C ASP A 208 8.65 23.64 11.73
N HIS A 209 8.42 23.52 10.42
CA HIS A 209 7.92 22.29 9.81
C HIS A 209 8.25 22.19 8.32
N LEU A 210 8.18 20.97 7.81
CA LEU A 210 8.09 20.68 6.38
C LEU A 210 6.77 19.97 6.11
N GLN A 211 6.19 20.19 4.93
CA GLN A 211 5.01 19.45 4.51
C GLN A 211 5.01 19.12 3.02
N TYR A 212 4.29 18.07 2.66
CA TYR A 212 4.02 17.69 1.27
C TYR A 212 2.75 16.85 1.15
N THR A 213 2.17 16.83 -0.05
CA THR A 213 0.96 16.04 -0.33
C THR A 213 1.34 14.65 -0.78
N LEU A 214 0.87 13.67 -0.02
CA LEU A 214 0.97 12.26 -0.35
C LEU A 214 -0.22 11.88 -1.26
N PRO A 215 0.00 11.53 -2.54
CA PRO A 215 -1.10 11.38 -3.50
C PRO A 215 -2.05 10.25 -3.14
N THR A 216 -1.53 9.17 -2.55
CA THR A 216 -2.29 7.96 -2.23
C THR A 216 -1.74 7.31 -0.98
N HIS A 217 -2.62 6.76 -0.14
CA HIS A 217 -2.21 5.80 0.88
C HIS A 217 -3.20 4.63 0.89
N LYS A 218 -2.83 3.51 1.51
CA LYS A 218 -3.62 2.26 1.45
C LYS A 218 -5.08 2.40 1.92
N ALA A 219 -5.38 3.37 2.78
CA ALA A 219 -6.73 3.65 3.25
C ALA A 219 -7.51 4.68 2.39
N ASN A 220 -6.84 5.37 1.45
CA ASN A 220 -7.48 6.31 0.52
C ASN A 220 -7.52 5.70 -0.88
N ARG A 221 -8.66 5.06 -1.19
CA ARG A 221 -8.94 4.42 -2.48
C ARG A 221 -9.18 5.43 -3.62
N PHE A 222 -9.49 6.68 -3.29
CA PHE A 222 -9.98 7.69 -4.23
C PHE A 222 -8.97 8.80 -4.55
N PHE A 223 -7.72 8.68 -4.10
CA PHE A 223 -6.64 9.63 -4.43
C PHE A 223 -6.92 11.07 -3.94
N GLU A 224 -7.72 11.24 -2.88
CA GLU A 224 -8.05 12.57 -2.31
C GLU A 224 -6.82 13.30 -1.70
N GLY A 225 -5.64 12.68 -1.74
CA GLY A 225 -4.42 13.20 -1.13
C GLY A 225 -4.44 13.12 0.38
N ASN A 226 -3.28 13.22 1.01
CA ASN A 226 -3.14 13.46 2.44
C ASN A 226 -1.92 14.34 2.67
N THR A 227 -2.08 15.47 3.38
CA THR A 227 -0.95 16.34 3.70
C THR A 227 -0.16 15.75 4.85
N VAL A 228 1.10 15.41 4.59
CA VAL A 228 2.04 14.99 5.63
C VAL A 228 2.77 16.23 6.10
N ARG A 229 2.67 16.51 7.40
CA ARG A 229 3.38 17.60 8.06
C ARG A 229 4.31 17.02 9.11
N ILE A 230 5.60 17.32 8.98
CA ILE A 230 6.66 16.85 9.89
C ILE A 230 7.24 18.07 10.59
N ALA A 231 7.14 18.09 11.91
CA ALA A 231 7.68 19.17 12.74
C ALA A 231 9.21 19.09 12.78
N ARG A 232 9.84 20.27 12.82
CA ARG A 232 11.26 20.43 13.10
C ARG A 232 11.59 19.87 14.47
N ARG A 233 12.76 19.24 14.62
CA ARG A 233 13.24 18.73 15.91
C ARG A 233 14.57 19.40 16.27
N PRO A 234 14.80 19.73 17.54
CA PRO A 234 16.03 20.40 17.97
C PRO A 234 17.25 19.46 18.07
N GLU A 235 17.04 18.15 17.90
CA GLU A 235 18.06 17.12 18.08
C GLU A 235 18.91 16.91 16.81
N ASP A 236 20.04 16.22 16.94
CA ASP A 236 21.05 16.01 15.89
C ASP A 236 20.57 15.22 14.65
N PHE A 237 19.31 14.79 14.62
CA PHE A 237 18.65 14.11 13.50
C PHE A 237 17.39 14.87 13.04
N ASP A 238 17.48 16.19 13.02
CA ASP A 238 16.42 17.10 12.57
C ASP A 238 15.95 16.77 11.14
N PRO A 239 14.69 16.31 10.95
CA PRO A 239 14.15 16.03 9.63
C PRO A 239 14.11 17.28 8.76
N HIS A 240 13.95 18.48 9.34
CA HIS A 240 13.87 19.74 8.59
C HIS A 240 15.20 20.08 7.93
N LEU A 241 16.30 20.03 8.69
CA LEU A 241 17.64 20.27 8.17
C LEU A 241 18.02 19.26 7.09
N ALA A 242 17.83 17.96 7.36
CA ALA A 242 18.15 16.91 6.41
C ALA A 242 17.35 17.04 5.10
N PHE A 243 16.04 17.30 5.22
CA PHE A 243 15.17 17.48 4.05
C PHE A 243 15.54 18.72 3.25
N THR A 244 15.80 19.86 3.90
CA THR A 244 16.20 21.10 3.22
C THR A 244 17.53 20.93 2.47
N ARG A 245 18.52 20.28 3.08
CA ARG A 245 19.81 19.96 2.42
C ARG A 245 19.62 19.10 1.17
N TYR A 246 18.79 18.05 1.27
CA TYR A 246 18.42 17.23 0.11
C TYR A 246 17.70 18.06 -0.96
N LEU A 247 16.74 18.89 -0.57
CA LEU A 247 15.93 19.69 -1.48
C LEU A 247 16.80 20.67 -2.29
N CYS A 248 17.75 21.35 -1.65
CA CYS A 248 18.73 22.20 -2.33
C CYS A 248 19.56 21.41 -3.35
N SER A 249 20.07 20.24 -2.98
CA SER A 249 20.84 19.38 -3.88
C SER A 249 20.01 18.89 -5.07
N ARG A 250 18.75 18.51 -4.80
CA ARG A 250 17.79 18.02 -5.78
C ARG A 250 17.37 19.11 -6.77
N ASP A 251 17.06 20.31 -6.29
CA ASP A 251 16.61 21.42 -7.14
C ASP A 251 17.74 21.99 -7.99
N ALA A 252 18.99 21.95 -7.51
CA ALA A 252 20.16 22.29 -8.31
C ALA A 252 20.41 21.30 -9.47
N ARG A 253 20.12 20.01 -9.26
CA ARG A 253 20.33 18.95 -10.28
C ARG A 253 19.15 18.76 -11.21
N PHE A 254 17.92 18.89 -10.72
CA PHE A 254 16.69 18.50 -11.41
C PHE A 254 15.59 19.59 -11.34
N PRO A 255 15.87 20.83 -11.77
CA PRO A 255 14.97 21.96 -11.55
C PRO A 255 13.56 21.78 -12.14
N TRP A 256 13.42 21.01 -13.22
CA TRP A 256 12.14 20.80 -13.93
C TRP A 256 11.50 19.43 -13.70
N SER A 257 12.13 18.55 -12.92
CA SER A 257 11.52 17.24 -12.64
C SER A 257 10.36 17.42 -11.66
N PRO A 258 9.20 16.77 -11.86
CA PRO A 258 8.07 16.91 -10.93
C PRO A 258 8.22 16.04 -9.67
N GLN A 259 9.05 14.98 -9.70
CA GLN A 259 9.18 14.04 -8.59
C GLN A 259 9.98 14.64 -7.43
N LEU A 260 9.49 14.42 -6.20
CA LEU A 260 10.18 14.85 -4.98
C LEU A 260 11.46 14.06 -4.74
N TRP A 261 11.35 12.73 -4.73
CA TRP A 261 12.45 11.81 -4.44
C TRP A 261 13.13 11.39 -5.74
N LEU A 262 14.39 11.79 -5.91
CA LEU A 262 15.19 11.52 -7.10
C LEU A 262 16.60 11.13 -6.67
N THR A 263 17.10 10.03 -7.22
CA THR A 263 18.51 9.64 -7.11
C THR A 263 19.37 10.52 -8.01
N THR A 264 20.69 10.34 -7.92
CA THR A 264 21.68 11.01 -8.77
C THR A 264 21.45 10.69 -10.25
N ALA A 265 20.82 9.55 -10.56
CA ALA A 265 20.44 9.17 -11.92
C ALA A 265 19.12 9.82 -12.41
N GLY A 266 18.47 10.66 -11.59
CA GLY A 266 17.22 11.33 -11.95
C GLY A 266 15.99 10.42 -11.95
N VAL A 267 16.05 9.30 -11.22
CA VAL A 267 14.93 8.34 -11.10
C VAL A 267 14.45 8.26 -9.66
N VAL A 268 13.18 7.90 -9.46
CA VAL A 268 12.62 7.65 -8.13
C VAL A 268 13.31 6.41 -7.53
N PRO A 269 13.77 6.46 -6.27
CA PRO A 269 14.42 5.32 -5.64
C PRO A 269 13.48 4.12 -5.59
N THR A 270 14.01 2.95 -5.96
CA THR A 270 13.25 1.69 -5.86
C THR A 270 13.29 1.13 -4.46
N ARG A 271 12.41 0.16 -4.18
CA ARG A 271 12.44 -0.59 -2.93
C ARG A 271 13.77 -1.30 -2.72
N SER A 272 14.39 -1.89 -3.75
CA SER A 272 15.71 -2.51 -3.65
C SER A 272 16.79 -1.48 -3.30
N TRP A 273 16.84 -0.37 -4.03
CA TRP A 273 17.80 0.72 -3.78
C TRP A 273 17.78 1.16 -2.32
N TYR A 274 16.57 1.28 -1.76
CA TYR A 274 16.38 1.68 -0.38
C TYR A 274 16.84 0.59 0.61
N LEU A 275 16.44 -0.65 0.41
CA LEU A 275 16.76 -1.75 1.31
C LEU A 275 18.25 -2.10 1.29
N ASP A 276 18.89 -2.04 0.12
CA ASP A 276 20.32 -2.27 -0.02
C ASP A 276 21.10 -1.26 0.81
N ARG A 277 20.77 0.03 0.71
CA ARG A 277 21.35 1.08 1.56
C ARG A 277 21.03 0.89 3.04
N LEU A 278 19.80 0.53 3.38
CA LEU A 278 19.41 0.24 4.76
C LEU A 278 20.27 -0.87 5.37
N HIS A 279 20.52 -1.94 4.63
CA HIS A 279 21.31 -3.09 5.09
C HIS A 279 22.81 -2.84 5.14
N LEU A 280 23.31 -1.82 4.44
CA LEU A 280 24.70 -1.35 4.62
C LEU A 280 24.92 -0.69 5.98
N HIS A 281 23.91 0.02 6.50
CA HIS A 281 24.02 0.75 7.77
C HIS A 281 23.51 -0.04 8.97
N PHE A 282 22.56 -0.94 8.75
CA PHE A 282 21.91 -1.69 9.83
C PHE A 282 21.92 -3.19 9.55
N GLY A 283 22.49 -3.95 10.48
CA GLY A 283 22.40 -5.40 10.49
C GLY A 283 21.08 -5.92 11.07
N GLY A 284 20.94 -7.25 11.11
CA GLY A 284 19.87 -7.92 11.84
C GLY A 284 18.51 -7.93 11.11
N ASN A 285 17.43 -7.99 11.89
CA ASN A 285 16.08 -8.20 11.37
C ASN A 285 15.37 -6.88 11.01
N ILE A 286 16.07 -6.00 10.29
CA ILE A 286 15.57 -4.69 9.87
C ILE A 286 15.08 -4.74 8.41
N GLY A 287 14.04 -3.97 8.10
CA GLY A 287 13.48 -3.87 6.75
C GLY A 287 12.48 -2.73 6.58
N GLY A 288 11.70 -2.78 5.50
CA GLY A 288 10.83 -1.66 5.09
C GLY A 288 9.70 -1.26 6.06
N HIS A 289 9.44 -2.05 7.10
CA HIS A 289 8.49 -1.69 8.16
C HIS A 289 9.15 -1.16 9.43
N SER A 290 10.47 -1.33 9.59
CA SER A 290 11.21 -1.02 10.82
C SER A 290 11.16 0.46 11.20
N LEU A 291 11.15 1.37 10.23
CA LEU A 291 11.02 2.80 10.52
C LEU A 291 9.64 3.19 10.98
N ARG A 292 8.60 2.62 10.38
CA ARG A 292 7.22 2.93 10.75
C ARG A 292 6.89 2.37 12.12
N SER A 293 7.38 1.17 12.47
CA SER A 293 7.28 0.65 13.85
C SER A 293 8.13 1.45 14.83
N GLY A 294 9.35 1.81 14.43
CA GLY A 294 10.25 2.68 15.17
C GLY A 294 9.61 4.01 15.54
N GLY A 295 9.14 4.76 14.55
CA GLY A 295 8.50 6.06 14.74
C GLY A 295 7.24 5.96 15.59
N ALA A 296 6.38 4.95 15.38
CA ALA A 296 5.20 4.75 16.21
C ALA A 296 5.56 4.51 17.68
N THR A 297 6.61 3.71 17.90
CA THR A 297 7.14 3.42 19.24
C THR A 297 7.78 4.66 19.87
N PHE A 298 8.47 5.47 19.07
CA PHE A 298 9.07 6.74 19.49
C PHE A 298 8.00 7.73 19.96
N PHE A 299 6.97 8.01 19.15
CA PHE A 299 5.89 8.93 19.55
C PHE A 299 5.12 8.43 20.77
N ALA A 300 4.87 7.11 20.86
CA ALA A 300 4.25 6.53 22.05
C ALA A 300 5.11 6.74 23.31
N ALA A 301 6.43 6.62 23.17
CA ALA A 301 7.39 6.89 24.24
C ALA A 301 7.48 8.37 24.63
N GLU A 302 7.36 9.29 23.67
CA GLU A 302 7.20 10.74 23.93
C GLU A 302 5.85 11.10 24.58
N GLY A 303 4.95 10.13 24.77
CA GLY A 303 3.66 10.36 25.42
C GLY A 303 2.57 10.87 24.48
N TRP A 304 2.73 10.75 23.16
CA TRP A 304 1.69 11.15 22.22
C TRP A 304 0.40 10.32 22.44
N PRO A 305 -0.77 10.97 22.37
CA PRO A 305 -2.06 10.28 22.33
C PRO A 305 -2.18 9.30 21.16
N ASP A 306 -2.84 8.17 21.41
CA ASP A 306 -3.02 7.08 20.45
C ASP A 306 -3.74 7.53 19.17
N ASP A 307 -4.75 8.40 19.29
CA ASP A 307 -5.50 8.98 18.17
C ASP A 307 -4.60 9.85 17.27
N ARG A 308 -3.65 10.59 17.86
CA ARG A 308 -2.66 11.36 17.09
C ARG A 308 -1.68 10.46 16.36
N ILE A 309 -1.17 9.41 17.00
CA ILE A 309 -0.27 8.43 16.37
C ILE A 309 -1.02 7.71 15.23
N GLN A 310 -2.27 7.32 15.48
CA GLN A 310 -3.13 6.67 14.51
C GLN A 310 -3.36 7.55 13.28
N ALA A 311 -3.70 8.83 13.49
CA ALA A 311 -3.90 9.81 12.43
C ALA A 311 -2.60 10.07 11.64
N LEU A 312 -1.48 10.28 12.35
CA LEU A 312 -0.17 10.54 11.75
C LEU A 312 0.28 9.39 10.85
N GLY A 313 0.08 8.14 11.27
CA GLY A 313 0.40 6.99 10.43
C GLY A 313 -0.70 6.61 9.45
N ARG A 314 -1.83 7.31 9.44
CA ARG A 314 -2.95 7.04 8.51
C ARG A 314 -3.49 5.61 8.67
N TRP A 315 -3.60 5.13 9.91
CA TRP A 315 -4.19 3.82 10.20
C TRP A 315 -5.71 3.94 10.36
N SER A 316 -6.46 3.17 9.58
CA SER A 316 -7.93 3.13 9.66
C SER A 316 -8.48 2.29 10.82
N SER A 317 -7.61 1.63 11.58
CA SER A 317 -7.98 0.74 12.69
C SER A 317 -6.87 0.68 13.73
N ASP A 318 -7.14 -0.01 14.85
CA ASP A 318 -6.21 -0.31 15.94
C ASP A 318 -4.97 -1.14 15.53
N ALA A 319 -4.80 -1.42 14.23
CA ALA A 319 -3.62 -2.07 13.67
C ALA A 319 -2.29 -1.37 14.04
N PHE A 320 -2.31 -0.06 14.36
CA PHE A 320 -1.14 0.68 14.81
C PHE A 320 -0.56 0.13 16.13
N ARG A 321 -1.39 -0.48 17.00
CA ARG A 321 -0.91 -1.05 18.27
C ARG A 321 0.12 -2.16 18.08
N ILE A 322 0.04 -2.91 16.97
CA ILE A 322 1.01 -3.95 16.61
C ILE A 322 2.39 -3.34 16.28
N TYR A 323 2.43 -2.08 15.87
CA TYR A 323 3.66 -1.36 15.55
C TYR A 323 4.36 -0.78 16.79
N ILE A 324 3.65 -0.62 17.91
CA ILE A 324 4.23 -0.13 19.16
C ILE A 324 4.88 -1.31 19.89
N GLN A 325 6.13 -1.60 19.51
CA GLN A 325 6.89 -2.71 20.05
C GLN A 325 7.67 -2.26 21.28
N LYS A 326 7.01 -2.20 22.44
CA LYS A 326 7.68 -2.21 23.74
C LYS A 326 7.27 -3.46 24.52
N ASN A 327 8.12 -3.86 25.47
CA ASN A 327 7.76 -4.85 26.47
C ASN A 327 6.37 -4.47 27.04
N PRO A 328 5.39 -5.40 27.03
CA PRO A 328 4.01 -5.09 27.41
C PRO A 328 3.88 -4.42 28.79
N VAL A 329 4.83 -4.68 29.69
CA VAL A 329 4.90 -4.01 31.01
C VAL A 329 5.22 -2.52 30.89
N ILE A 330 6.15 -2.14 30.02
CA ILE A 330 6.52 -0.73 29.78
C ILE A 330 5.39 -0.02 29.04
N LEU A 331 4.74 -0.70 28.09
CA LEU A 331 3.58 -0.17 27.40
C LEU A 331 2.44 0.10 28.40
N GLN A 332 2.17 -0.85 29.28
CA GLN A 332 1.14 -0.73 30.33
C GLN A 332 1.48 0.36 31.34
N ALA A 333 2.74 0.51 31.75
CA ALA A 333 3.17 1.61 32.63
C ALA A 333 2.99 2.98 31.97
N LEU A 334 3.34 3.10 30.68
CA LEU A 334 3.12 4.33 29.90
C LEU A 334 1.63 4.63 29.69
N LEU A 335 0.79 3.60 29.54
CA LEU A 335 -0.66 3.75 29.40
C LEU A 335 -1.34 4.08 30.74
N HIS A 336 -0.93 3.47 31.85
CA HIS A 336 -1.47 3.74 33.19
C HIS A 336 -1.06 5.13 33.71
N ALA A 337 0.16 5.58 33.44
CA ALA A 337 0.59 6.94 33.79
C ALA A 337 -0.31 8.02 33.15
N ARG A 338 -0.90 7.73 31.97
CA ARG A 338 -1.82 8.62 31.25
C ARG A 338 -3.21 8.69 31.88
N THR A 339 -3.69 7.62 32.51
CA THR A 339 -5.00 7.59 33.20
C THR A 339 -4.99 8.28 34.56
N THR A 340 -3.81 8.45 35.16
CA THR A 340 -3.63 9.12 36.46
C THR A 340 -3.32 10.62 36.34
N SER A 341 -3.10 11.13 35.12
CA SER A 341 -2.75 12.52 34.83
C SER A 341 -3.89 13.31 34.17
N ALA A 342 -5.10 12.76 34.11
CA ALA A 342 -6.34 13.45 33.80
C ALA A 342 -7.11 13.69 35.10
#